data_AF-W1X436-F1
#
_entry.id   AF-W1X436-F1
#
_cell.length_a   1.000
_cell.length_b   1.000
_cell.length_c   1.000
_cell.angle_alpha   90.00
_cell.angle_beta   90.00
_cell.angle_gamma   90.00
#
_symmetry.space_group_name_H-M   'P 1'
#
loop_
_entity.id
_entity.type
_entity.pdbx_description
1 polymer ?
#
loop_
_entity_poly.entity_id
_entity_poly.type
_entity_poly.pdbx_seq_one_letter_code
_entity_poly.pdbx_strand_id
1 'polypeptide(L)' 'AVQNYLSKVGITSTIDVYQWTEYKEKVQQGEGDMFFYGWIGDNGDPDNFLSLLDSKEISSSLNSAKYSNLIILVHLT' A
#
# COMPACT_ATOMS: atom_id res chain seq x y z
N ALA A 1 8.41 13.93 -8.83
CA ALA A 1 7.55 14.98 -8.25
C ALA A 1 7.46 14.90 -6.74
N VAL A 2 7.02 13.76 -6.16
CA VAL A 2 6.82 13.60 -4.71
C VAL A 2 8.07 13.91 -3.87
N GLN A 3 9.24 13.37 -4.20
CA GLN A 3 10.51 13.68 -3.51
C GLN A 3 10.79 15.19 -3.45
N ASN A 4 10.48 15.95 -4.51
CA ASN A 4 10.64 17.41 -4.53
C ASN A 4 9.62 18.15 -3.67
N TYR A 5 8.43 17.59 -3.44
CA TYR A 5 7.48 18.15 -2.49
C TYR A 5 7.89 17.87 -1.04
N LEU A 6 8.41 16.67 -0.78
CA LEU A 6 8.96 16.30 0.53
C LEU A 6 10.16 17.17 0.90
N SER A 7 11.08 17.43 -0.03
CA SER A 7 12.24 18.28 0.24
C SER A 7 11.86 19.72 0.60
N LYS A 8 10.78 20.27 0.01
CA LYS A 8 10.26 21.61 0.34
C LYS A 8 9.77 21.75 1.78
N VAL A 9 9.43 20.64 2.43
CA VAL A 9 9.04 20.59 3.85
C VAL A 9 10.14 20.00 4.74
N GLY A 10 11.38 19.90 4.23
CA GLY A 10 12.53 19.45 5.00
C GLY A 10 12.67 17.93 5.14
N ILE A 11 11.93 17.14 4.36
CA ILE A 11 12.04 15.69 4.34
C ILE A 11 13.00 15.26 3.23
N THR A 12 14.14 14.71 3.62
CA THR A 12 15.09 14.07 2.70
C THR A 12 14.66 12.63 2.44
N SER A 13 14.51 12.24 1.18
CA SER A 13 14.13 10.86 0.81
C SER A 13 15.01 10.32 -0.31
N THR A 14 15.38 9.04 -0.23
CA THR A 14 16.03 8.28 -1.30
C THR A 14 14.99 7.53 -2.11
N ILE A 15 15.23 7.32 -3.40
CA ILE A 15 14.37 6.49 -4.27
C ILE A 15 15.14 5.22 -4.60
N ASP A 16 14.68 4.11 -4.07
CA ASP A 16 15.19 2.78 -4.39
C ASP A 16 14.33 2.16 -5.49
N VAL A 17 14.99 1.54 -6.48
CA VAL A 17 14.34 1.00 -7.68
C VAL A 17 14.66 -0.48 -7.80
N TYR A 18 13.62 -1.29 -7.94
CA TYR A 18 13.71 -2.74 -8.02
C TYR A 18 12.98 -3.27 -9.27
N GLN A 19 13.32 -4.48 -9.69
CA GLN A 19 12.49 -5.21 -10.65
C GLN A 19 11.15 -5.59 -10.00
N TRP A 20 10.07 -5.68 -10.79
CA TRP A 20 8.71 -5.78 -10.24
C TRP A 20 8.49 -6.92 -9.24
N THR A 21 9.01 -8.12 -9.52
CA THR A 21 8.87 -9.26 -8.61
C THR A 21 9.54 -8.99 -7.26
N GLU A 22 10.78 -8.51 -7.29
CA GLU A 22 11.52 -8.11 -6.10
C GLU A 22 10.82 -6.96 -5.38
N TYR A 23 10.33 -5.96 -6.11
CA TYR A 23 9.60 -4.83 -5.54
C TYR A 23 8.38 -5.30 -4.71
N LYS A 24 7.60 -6.26 -5.22
CA LYS A 24 6.46 -6.82 -4.48
C LYS A 24 6.91 -7.54 -3.20
N GLU A 25 8.00 -8.29 -3.25
CA GLU A 25 8.55 -8.97 -2.08
C GLU A 25 9.00 -7.94 -1.02
N LYS A 26 9.66 -6.87 -1.45
CA LYS A 26 10.10 -5.76 -0.59
C LYS A 26 8.92 -5.02 0.07
N VAL A 27 7.85 -4.74 -0.70
CA VAL A 27 6.61 -4.15 -0.17
C VAL A 27 5.96 -5.05 0.88
N GLN A 28 5.83 -6.36 0.61
CA GLN A 28 5.26 -7.33 1.55
C GLN A 28 6.09 -7.39 2.85
N GLN A 29 7.42 -7.41 2.71
CA GLN A 29 8.35 -7.39 3.85
C GLN A 29 8.31 -6.05 4.62
N GLY A 30 7.86 -4.97 3.99
CA GLY A 30 7.84 -3.62 4.57
C GLY A 30 9.23 -2.98 4.59
N GLU A 31 10.05 -3.25 3.58
CA GLU A 31 11.39 -2.68 3.44
C GLU A 31 11.30 -1.22 2.92
N GLY A 32 10.95 -0.29 3.81
CA GLY A 32 10.87 1.15 3.52
C GLY A 32 9.74 1.86 4.26
N ASP A 33 9.82 3.19 4.31
CA ASP A 33 8.82 4.04 4.96
C ASP A 33 7.60 4.34 4.05
N MET A 34 7.80 4.31 2.74
CA MET A 34 6.80 4.65 1.73
C MET A 34 6.98 3.81 0.46
N PHE A 35 5.87 3.42 -0.16
CA PHE A 35 5.87 2.63 -1.39
C PHE A 35 4.92 3.26 -2.43
N PHE A 36 5.33 3.25 -3.69
CA PHE A 36 4.43 3.54 -4.81
C PHE A 36 3.80 2.24 -5.32
N TYR A 37 2.60 1.96 -4.83
CA TYR A 37 1.83 0.77 -5.16
C TYR A 37 0.41 1.15 -5.59
N GLY A 38 -0.27 0.23 -6.28
CA GLY A 38 -1.62 0.48 -6.77
C GLY A 38 -2.35 -0.82 -7.07
N TRP A 39 -3.66 -0.68 -7.28
CA TRP A 39 -4.56 -1.78 -7.63
C TRP A 39 -5.30 -1.47 -8.91
N ILE A 40 -5.45 -2.48 -9.75
CA ILE A 40 -6.31 -2.43 -10.93
C ILE A 40 -7.53 -3.25 -10.56
N GLY A 41 -8.72 -2.66 -10.67
CA GLY A 41 -9.96 -3.33 -10.30
C GLY A 41 -10.18 -4.61 -11.13
N ASP A 42 -10.45 -5.72 -10.46
CA ASP A 42 -10.74 -7.00 -11.12
C ASP A 42 -12.13 -7.00 -11.76
N ASN A 43 -13.05 -6.18 -11.25
CA ASN A 43 -14.43 -6.07 -11.71
C ASN A 43 -15.02 -4.66 -11.41
N GLY A 44 -16.30 -4.46 -11.73
CA GLY A 44 -17.02 -3.19 -11.51
C GLY A 44 -17.58 -2.99 -10.10
N ASP A 45 -17.31 -3.91 -9.17
CA ASP A 45 -17.75 -3.83 -7.78
C ASP A 45 -16.76 -2.98 -6.97
N PRO A 46 -17.20 -1.89 -6.31
CA PRO A 46 -16.35 -1.09 -5.42
C PRO A 46 -15.66 -1.88 -4.31
N ASP A 47 -16.23 -2.99 -3.84
CA ASP A 47 -15.67 -3.82 -2.78
C ASP A 47 -14.31 -4.43 -3.16
N ASN A 48 -14.04 -4.57 -4.46
CA ASN A 48 -12.72 -5.00 -4.94
C ASN A 48 -11.59 -4.03 -4.54
N PHE A 49 -11.89 -2.74 -4.35
CA PHE A 49 -10.93 -1.77 -3.83
C PHE A 49 -10.98 -1.63 -2.31
N LEU A 50 -12.19 -1.71 -1.73
CA LEU A 50 -12.35 -1.52 -0.29
C LEU A 50 -11.77 -2.67 0.53
N SER A 51 -11.82 -3.90 0.00
CA SER A 51 -11.20 -5.08 0.64
C SER A 51 -9.70 -4.92 0.89
N LEU A 52 -8.99 -4.10 0.11
CA LEU A 52 -7.57 -3.79 0.32
C LEU A 52 -7.30 -3.07 1.65
N LEU A 53 -8.33 -2.52 2.30
CA LEU A 53 -8.26 -1.86 3.61
C LEU A 53 -8.68 -2.77 4.76
N ASP A 54 -9.18 -3.98 4.49
CA ASP A 54 -9.50 -4.94 5.56
C ASP A 54 -8.22 -5.43 6.23
N SER A 55 -8.20 -5.39 7.56
CA SER A 55 -7.13 -5.94 8.38
C SER A 55 -6.88 -7.44 8.17
N LYS A 56 -7.88 -8.22 7.73
CA LYS A 56 -7.70 -9.65 7.40
C LYS A 56 -6.74 -9.86 6.24
N GLU A 57 -6.71 -8.90 5.32
CA GLU A 57 -5.87 -8.89 4.14
C GLU A 57 -4.43 -8.45 4.40
N ILE A 58 -4.05 -8.19 5.67
CA ILE A 58 -2.65 -7.87 6.05
C ILE A 58 -1.75 -9.11 5.90
N SER A 59 -2.29 -10.30 6.18
CA SER A 59 -1.57 -11.56 6.02
C SER A 59 -1.45 -11.97 4.55
N SER A 60 -2.36 -11.48 3.71
CA SER A 60 -2.24 -11.54 2.25
C SER A 60 -1.42 -10.35 1.76
N SER A 61 -1.16 -10.28 0.47
CA SER A 61 -0.50 -9.13 -0.14
C SER A 61 -1.45 -7.98 -0.50
N LEU A 62 -2.74 -8.12 -0.21
CA LEU A 62 -3.76 -7.17 -0.68
C LEU A 62 -3.79 -5.90 0.18
N ASN A 63 -3.59 -5.99 1.51
CA ASN A 63 -3.39 -4.82 2.36
C ASN A 63 -1.90 -4.49 2.52
N SER A 64 -1.31 -3.94 1.46
CA SER A 64 0.10 -3.55 1.43
C SER A 64 0.46 -2.43 2.41
N ALA A 65 -0.53 -1.65 2.88
CA ALA A 65 -0.33 -0.59 3.87
C ALA A 65 -0.21 -1.12 5.31
N LYS A 66 -0.50 -2.42 5.54
CA LYS A 66 -0.60 -3.04 6.87
C LYS A 66 -1.56 -2.27 7.79
N TYR A 67 -2.60 -1.68 7.21
CA TYR A 67 -3.54 -0.81 7.89
C TYR A 67 -4.60 -1.62 8.64
N SER A 68 -4.89 -1.24 9.89
CA SER A 68 -5.94 -1.86 10.70
C SER A 68 -6.79 -0.81 11.38
N ASN A 69 -8.11 -0.90 11.16
CA ASN A 69 -9.11 -0.03 11.78
C ASN A 69 -10.39 -0.81 12.05
N LEU A 70 -10.85 -0.77 13.31
CA LEU A 70 -12.04 -1.49 13.77
C LEU A 70 -13.32 -1.05 13.06
N ILE A 71 -13.45 0.22 12.68
CA ILE A 71 -14.64 0.73 11.98
C ILE A 71 -14.71 0.12 10.58
N ILE A 72 -13.59 0.05 9.85
CA ILE A 72 -13.54 -0.55 8.51
C ILE A 72 -13.86 -2.04 8.58
N LEU A 73 -13.29 -2.74 9.57
CA LEU A 73 -13.55 -4.17 9.76
C LEU A 73 -15.05 -4.48 9.90
N VAL A 74 -15.82 -3.63 10.57
CA VAL A 74 -17.27 -3.85 10.79
C VAL A 74 -18.11 -3.63 9.52
N HIS A 75 -17.64 -2.81 8.57
CA HIS A 75 -18.43 -2.46 7.37
C HIS A 75 -18.10 -3.32 6.15
N LEU A 76 -17.01 -4.08 6.17
CA LEU A 76 -16.59 -4.98 5.08
C LEU A 76 -16.89 -6.47 5.36
N THR A 77 -17.53 -6.78 6.49
CA THR A 77 -18.06 -8.12 6.83
C THR A 77 -19.55 -8.20 6.61
#